data_AF-A0A8C9WT84-F1
#
_entry.id   AF-A0A8C9WT84-F1
#
_cell.length_a   1.000
_cell.length_b   1.000
_cell.length_c   1.000
_cell.angle_alpha   90.00
_cell.angle_beta   90.00
_cell.angle_gamma   90.00
#
_symmetry.space_group_name_H-M   'P 1'
#
loop_
_entity.id
_entity.type
_entity.pdbx_description
1 polymer ?
#
loop_
_entity_poly.entity_id
_entity_poly.type
_entity_poly.pdbx_seq_one_letter_code
_entity_poly.pdbx_strand_id
1 'polypeptide(L)'
;MFNHWDKWMAKRHKKVKERCQKGIPPSLRGRAWLYLSGGKVKREQNCGKFQDLDRHPGDPKWQDIIERDLHRQFPFHEMFVARGGHGQQDLYRVLKAYTLYRPEEGYCQAQAPIAAVLLMHMPAEDAFWVLIQICEKYLPGYYSPGLEAVQLDGEILFALLRRVSPIAYRHLKKHKLEPILYMTEWFMCAFSRTLPWCSVLRIWDMFLCEGVKVIFRVALVLLRCMLGSQEKLKACPGQYETMERLRAIDPQYMHEYFLVQQVLELQVSERDVEKEHSAQLRRWKEAHGDFNSKSPPRMHGARAIMAAEPPSRQDLRQNPTIIVASSPPPPGDEKVPVPGLVEHCSESQTPLGQTDPKGSSQSLSSTEHDTYL
;
A
#
# COMPACT_ATOMS: atom_id res chain seq x y z
N MET A 1 6.71 -22.27 -3.14
CA MET A 1 6.46 -21.48 -1.91
C MET A 1 4.99 -21.09 -1.83
N PHE A 2 4.47 -20.32 -2.79
CA PHE A 2 3.07 -19.87 -2.79
C PHE A 2 2.00 -20.98 -2.72
N ASN A 3 2.25 -22.16 -3.31
CA ASN A 3 1.28 -23.29 -3.26
C ASN A 3 1.10 -23.88 -1.85
N HIS A 4 2.00 -23.55 -0.92
CA HIS A 4 1.99 -24.06 0.46
C HIS A 4 2.25 -22.89 1.42
N TRP A 5 1.61 -21.75 1.16
CA TRP A 5 1.93 -20.49 1.82
C TRP A 5 1.79 -20.54 3.34
N ASP A 6 0.68 -21.11 3.82
CA ASP A 6 0.42 -21.44 5.23
C ASP A 6 1.60 -22.17 5.90
N LYS A 7 2.06 -23.25 5.30
CA LYS A 7 3.18 -24.07 5.82
C LYS A 7 4.49 -23.29 5.81
N TRP A 8 4.74 -22.51 4.78
CA TRP A 8 5.95 -21.69 4.67
C TRP A 8 5.96 -20.58 5.72
N MET A 9 4.83 -19.93 5.97
CA MET A 9 4.72 -18.86 6.95
C MET A 9 4.72 -19.39 8.39
N ALA A 10 4.17 -20.57 8.64
CA ALA A 10 4.22 -21.21 9.95
C ALA A 10 5.62 -21.77 10.29
N LYS A 11 6.24 -22.53 9.38
CA LYS A 11 7.45 -23.32 9.67
C LYS A 11 8.74 -22.78 9.05
N ARG A 12 8.66 -21.92 8.03
CA ARG A 12 9.82 -21.44 7.26
C ARG A 12 9.86 -19.91 7.12
N HIS A 13 9.21 -19.18 8.03
CA HIS A 13 9.14 -17.72 7.98
C HIS A 13 10.52 -17.05 7.89
N LYS A 14 11.51 -17.56 8.65
CA LYS A 14 12.89 -17.06 8.58
C LYS A 14 13.43 -17.09 7.15
N LYS A 15 13.13 -18.16 6.38
CA LYS A 15 13.57 -18.28 4.99
C LYS A 15 12.80 -17.34 4.05
N VAL A 16 11.53 -17.09 4.32
CA VAL A 16 10.72 -16.09 3.58
C VAL A 16 11.32 -14.70 3.80
N LYS A 17 11.60 -14.34 5.05
CA LYS A 17 12.28 -13.10 5.41
C LYS A 17 13.63 -12.95 4.70
N GLU A 18 14.51 -13.96 4.76
CA GLU A 18 15.80 -13.95 4.05
C GLU A 18 15.64 -13.71 2.54
N ARG A 19 14.58 -14.26 1.91
CA ARG A 19 14.32 -14.05 0.47
C ARG A 19 13.86 -12.62 0.19
N CYS A 20 12.99 -12.05 1.02
CA CYS A 20 12.56 -10.66 0.88
C CYS A 20 13.73 -9.69 1.10
N GLN A 21 14.60 -9.98 2.06
CA GLN A 21 15.83 -9.22 2.31
C GLN A 21 16.87 -9.32 1.19
N LYS A 22 16.85 -10.38 0.38
CA LYS A 22 17.71 -10.51 -0.81
C LYS A 22 17.15 -9.78 -2.04
N GLY A 23 15.83 -9.72 -2.19
CA GLY A 23 15.19 -9.22 -3.40
C GLY A 23 14.16 -10.19 -3.92
N ILE A 24 12.91 -9.73 -4.05
CA ILE A 24 11.89 -10.50 -4.75
C ILE A 24 12.10 -10.28 -6.25
N PRO A 25 12.17 -11.34 -7.07
CA PRO A 25 12.27 -11.18 -8.53
C PRO A 25 11.10 -10.36 -9.08
N PRO A 26 11.32 -9.45 -10.05
CA PRO A 26 10.25 -8.59 -10.59
C PRO A 26 9.01 -9.37 -11.04
N SER A 27 9.18 -10.49 -11.72
CA SER A 27 8.09 -11.36 -12.20
C SER A 27 7.24 -11.99 -11.10
N LEU A 28 7.75 -12.04 -9.86
CA LEU A 28 7.05 -12.61 -8.71
C LEU A 28 6.52 -11.55 -7.75
N ARG A 29 6.88 -10.28 -7.94
CA ARG A 29 6.66 -9.21 -6.96
C ARG A 29 5.19 -8.98 -6.66
N GLY A 30 4.36 -8.77 -7.69
CA GLY A 30 2.93 -8.52 -7.50
C GLY A 30 2.25 -9.62 -6.68
N ARG A 31 2.51 -10.88 -7.07
CA ARG A 31 2.01 -12.04 -6.34
C ARG A 31 2.60 -12.16 -4.93
N ALA A 32 3.89 -11.92 -4.75
CA ALA A 32 4.51 -12.00 -3.43
C ALA A 32 3.93 -10.96 -2.48
N TRP A 33 3.80 -9.72 -2.93
CA TRP A 33 3.23 -8.62 -2.16
C TRP A 33 1.77 -8.87 -1.79
N LEU A 34 0.97 -9.41 -2.71
CA LEU A 34 -0.42 -9.80 -2.42
C LEU A 34 -0.52 -10.85 -1.31
N TYR A 35 0.42 -11.80 -1.25
CA TYR A 35 0.45 -12.82 -0.18
C TYR A 35 1.04 -12.29 1.14
N LEU A 36 2.10 -11.49 1.07
CA LEU A 36 2.76 -10.91 2.25
C LEU A 36 1.85 -9.91 2.97
N SER A 37 1.10 -9.11 2.23
CA SER A 37 0.16 -8.15 2.81
C SER A 37 -1.07 -8.80 3.45
N GLY A 38 -1.37 -10.06 3.12
CA GLY A 38 -2.66 -10.69 3.43
C GLY A 38 -3.76 -10.33 2.42
N GLY A 39 -3.47 -9.51 1.41
CA GLY A 39 -4.44 -9.06 0.41
C GLY A 39 -5.08 -10.20 -0.37
N LYS A 40 -4.36 -11.30 -0.63
CA LYS A 40 -4.94 -12.50 -1.26
C LYS A 40 -6.13 -13.02 -0.45
N VAL A 41 -5.94 -13.20 0.86
CA VAL A 41 -6.95 -13.78 1.75
C VAL A 41 -8.16 -12.87 1.80
N LYS A 42 -7.91 -11.56 1.97
CA LYS A 42 -8.96 -10.54 2.00
C LYS A 42 -9.77 -10.50 0.71
N ARG A 43 -9.11 -10.60 -0.46
CA ARG A 43 -9.76 -10.66 -1.77
C ARG A 43 -10.68 -11.87 -1.90
N GLU A 44 -10.20 -13.08 -1.59
CA GLU A 44 -11.02 -14.30 -1.72
C GLU A 44 -12.25 -14.26 -0.79
N GLN A 45 -12.10 -13.68 0.41
CA GLN A 45 -13.20 -13.50 1.37
C GLN A 45 -14.22 -12.42 0.94
N ASN A 46 -13.89 -11.59 -0.05
CA ASN A 46 -14.70 -10.47 -0.52
C ASN A 46 -14.83 -10.49 -2.05
N CYS A 47 -15.03 -11.69 -2.62
CA CYS A 47 -15.14 -11.86 -4.07
C CYS A 47 -16.22 -10.96 -4.67
N GLY A 48 -15.90 -10.24 -5.75
CA GLY A 48 -16.82 -9.30 -6.42
C GLY A 48 -16.89 -7.90 -5.80
N LYS A 49 -16.41 -7.72 -4.56
CA LYS A 49 -16.59 -6.47 -3.82
C LYS A 49 -15.90 -5.27 -4.49
N PHE A 50 -14.72 -5.46 -5.09
CA PHE A 50 -14.04 -4.39 -5.80
C PHE A 50 -14.83 -3.94 -7.03
N GLN A 51 -15.33 -4.90 -7.82
CA GLN A 51 -16.15 -4.61 -9.00
C GLN A 51 -17.45 -3.91 -8.63
N ASP A 52 -18.06 -4.30 -7.51
CA ASP A 52 -19.24 -3.61 -6.98
C ASP A 52 -18.90 -2.16 -6.63
N LEU A 53 -17.86 -1.91 -5.82
CA LEU A 53 -17.45 -0.55 -5.44
C LEU A 53 -17.05 0.30 -6.65
N ASP A 54 -16.40 -0.29 -7.64
CA ASP A 54 -16.00 0.39 -8.88
C ASP A 54 -17.22 0.84 -9.72
N ARG A 55 -18.32 0.09 -9.67
CA ARG A 55 -19.58 0.47 -10.33
C ARG A 55 -20.36 1.54 -9.56
N HIS A 56 -20.18 1.64 -8.25
CA HIS A 56 -20.88 2.63 -7.45
C HIS A 56 -20.33 4.04 -7.70
N PRO A 57 -21.19 5.07 -7.70
CA PRO A 57 -20.74 6.45 -7.74
C PRO A 57 -19.96 6.79 -6.47
N GLY A 58 -18.81 7.44 -6.62
CA GLY A 58 -18.04 7.94 -5.48
C GLY A 58 -18.67 9.20 -4.85
N ASP A 59 -18.21 9.60 -3.67
CA ASP A 59 -18.51 10.95 -3.16
C ASP A 59 -17.83 12.00 -4.07
N PRO A 60 -18.57 12.99 -4.63
CA PRO A 60 -18.01 14.03 -5.49
C PRO A 60 -16.81 14.74 -4.88
N LYS A 61 -16.83 14.98 -3.56
CA LYS A 61 -15.72 15.61 -2.84
C LYS A 61 -14.41 14.83 -3.04
N TRP A 62 -14.46 13.51 -2.90
CA TRP A 62 -13.27 12.68 -3.02
C TRP A 62 -12.86 12.49 -4.48
N GLN A 63 -13.82 12.36 -5.40
CA GLN A 63 -13.55 12.26 -6.83
C GLN A 63 -12.74 13.46 -7.33
N ASP A 64 -13.18 14.68 -7.02
CA ASP A 64 -12.49 15.91 -7.42
C ASP A 64 -11.04 15.97 -6.90
N ILE A 65 -10.82 15.55 -5.64
CA ILE A 65 -9.49 15.55 -5.03
C ILE A 65 -8.60 14.48 -5.69
N ILE A 66 -9.14 13.28 -5.95
CA ILE A 66 -8.41 12.19 -6.59
C ILE A 66 -7.99 12.59 -8.00
N GLU A 67 -8.92 13.09 -8.83
CA GLU A 67 -8.66 13.49 -10.22
C GLU A 67 -7.56 14.55 -10.33
N ARG A 68 -7.59 15.53 -9.42
CA ARG A 68 -6.56 16.56 -9.32
C ARG A 68 -5.21 16.03 -8.85
N ASP A 69 -5.15 14.81 -8.30
CA ASP A 69 -3.92 14.23 -7.79
C ASP A 69 -3.29 13.22 -8.75
N LEU A 70 -4.09 12.58 -9.63
CA LEU A 70 -3.63 11.54 -10.57
C LEU A 70 -2.41 11.97 -11.40
N HIS A 71 -2.44 13.18 -11.95
CA HIS A 71 -1.39 13.68 -12.85
C HIS A 71 -0.04 13.93 -12.15
N ARG A 72 -0.02 13.98 -10.81
CA ARG A 72 1.21 14.18 -10.02
C ARG A 72 1.89 12.86 -9.64
N GLN A 73 1.26 11.73 -9.90
CA GLN A 73 1.75 10.43 -9.48
C GLN A 73 2.60 9.79 -10.57
N PHE A 74 3.92 9.76 -10.35
CA PHE A 74 4.88 9.21 -11.30
C PHE A 74 4.68 9.74 -12.74
N PRO A 75 4.67 11.08 -12.95
CA PRO A 75 4.23 11.70 -14.20
C PRO A 75 5.07 11.31 -15.43
N PHE A 76 6.29 10.82 -15.22
CA PHE A 76 7.21 10.39 -16.27
C PHE A 76 7.20 8.88 -16.50
N HIS A 77 6.42 8.11 -15.73
CA HIS A 77 6.34 6.67 -15.88
C HIS A 77 5.36 6.29 -17.00
N GLU A 78 5.74 5.36 -17.87
CA GLU A 78 4.97 4.96 -19.07
C GLU A 78 3.50 4.61 -18.77
N MET A 79 3.24 3.99 -17.62
CA MET A 79 1.89 3.63 -17.17
C MET A 79 1.01 4.85 -16.85
N PHE A 80 1.59 5.97 -16.37
CA PHE A 80 0.86 7.11 -15.82
C PHE A 80 1.03 8.41 -16.64
N VAL A 81 1.93 8.44 -17.62
CA VAL A 81 2.25 9.63 -18.43
C VAL A 81 1.06 10.11 -19.28
N ALA A 82 0.26 9.19 -19.80
CA ALA A 82 -0.90 9.53 -20.62
C ALA A 82 -2.06 10.02 -19.73
N ARG A 83 -2.43 11.29 -19.89
CA ARG A 83 -3.59 11.87 -19.19
C ARG A 83 -4.86 11.13 -19.58
N GLY A 84 -5.58 10.59 -18.59
CA GLY A 84 -6.74 9.75 -18.83
C GLY A 84 -6.43 8.40 -19.48
N GLY A 85 -5.16 7.98 -19.54
CA GLY A 85 -4.76 6.65 -19.98
C GLY A 85 -5.10 5.56 -18.97
N HIS A 86 -4.93 4.29 -19.37
CA HIS A 86 -5.33 3.13 -18.58
C HIS A 86 -4.76 3.14 -17.14
N GLY A 87 -3.50 3.52 -16.94
CA GLY A 87 -2.91 3.56 -15.60
C GLY A 87 -3.53 4.63 -14.70
N GLN A 88 -3.83 5.82 -15.22
CA GLN A 88 -4.54 6.85 -14.44
C GLN A 88 -5.98 6.43 -14.14
N GLN A 89 -6.65 5.75 -15.08
CA GLN A 89 -7.99 5.21 -14.86
C GLN A 89 -7.97 4.13 -13.76
N ASP A 90 -7.04 3.18 -13.80
CA ASP A 90 -6.93 2.16 -12.76
C ASP A 90 -6.55 2.75 -11.40
N LEU A 91 -5.70 3.77 -11.37
CA LEU A 91 -5.39 4.52 -10.14
C LEU A 91 -6.63 5.20 -9.57
N TYR A 92 -7.42 5.87 -10.41
CA TYR A 92 -8.69 6.46 -10.01
C TYR A 92 -9.65 5.40 -9.45
N ARG A 93 -9.82 4.26 -10.14
CA ARG A 93 -10.71 3.17 -9.72
C ARG A 93 -10.33 2.63 -8.35
N VAL A 94 -9.04 2.37 -8.12
CA VAL A 94 -8.52 1.88 -6.83
C VAL A 94 -8.78 2.88 -5.71
N LEU A 95 -8.46 4.16 -5.91
CA LEU A 95 -8.61 5.20 -4.89
C LEU A 95 -10.08 5.52 -4.62
N LYS A 96 -10.93 5.58 -5.65
CA LYS A 96 -12.38 5.74 -5.50
C LYS A 96 -12.99 4.57 -4.73
N ALA A 97 -12.64 3.34 -5.10
CA ALA A 97 -13.12 2.16 -4.39
C ALA A 97 -12.68 2.17 -2.92
N TYR A 98 -11.48 2.67 -2.61
CA TYR A 98 -11.02 2.84 -1.23
C TYR A 98 -11.92 3.77 -0.43
N THR A 99 -12.28 4.94 -0.96
CA THR A 99 -13.14 5.90 -0.22
C THR A 99 -14.55 5.38 0.02
N LEU A 100 -15.07 4.55 -0.89
CA LEU A 100 -16.34 3.86 -0.71
C LEU A 100 -16.25 2.70 0.30
N TYR A 101 -15.08 2.06 0.40
CA TYR A 101 -14.83 0.99 1.37
C TYR A 101 -14.53 1.53 2.79
N ARG A 102 -13.88 2.69 2.91
CA ARG A 102 -13.51 3.39 4.16
C ARG A 102 -14.00 4.85 4.14
N PRO A 103 -15.32 5.10 4.13
CA PRO A 103 -15.86 6.45 4.06
C PRO A 103 -15.45 7.34 5.25
N GLU A 104 -15.15 6.74 6.40
CA GLU A 104 -14.69 7.42 7.62
C GLU A 104 -13.27 8.00 7.51
N GLU A 105 -12.40 7.37 6.70
CA GLU A 105 -11.04 7.89 6.43
C GLU A 105 -11.04 8.77 5.18
N GLY A 106 -11.84 8.41 4.16
CA GLY A 106 -11.89 9.11 2.89
C GLY A 106 -10.59 8.97 2.10
N TYR A 107 -10.24 10.03 1.36
CA TYR A 107 -9.01 10.06 0.55
C TYR A 107 -7.96 11.02 1.15
N CYS A 108 -6.77 10.48 1.39
CA CYS A 108 -5.57 11.23 1.70
C CYS A 108 -4.60 11.16 0.51
N GLN A 109 -4.05 12.30 0.08
CA GLN A 109 -3.14 12.40 -1.08
C GLN A 109 -1.91 11.48 -0.99
N ALA A 110 -1.49 11.12 0.23
CA ALA A 110 -0.38 10.19 0.43
C ALA A 110 -0.70 8.74 0.05
N GLN A 111 -1.97 8.39 -0.20
CA GLN A 111 -2.37 7.05 -0.64
C GLN A 111 -2.14 6.82 -2.13
N ALA A 112 -2.28 7.86 -2.96
CA ALA A 112 -2.05 7.78 -4.40
C ALA A 112 -0.67 7.19 -4.79
N PRO A 113 0.46 7.63 -4.23
CA PRO A 113 1.75 7.05 -4.60
C PRO A 113 1.90 5.59 -4.14
N ILE A 114 1.24 5.18 -3.05
CA ILE A 114 1.19 3.77 -2.62
C ILE A 114 0.39 2.94 -3.64
N ALA A 115 -0.80 3.41 -4.02
CA ALA A 115 -1.64 2.74 -5.01
C ALA A 115 -0.94 2.64 -6.38
N ALA A 116 -0.25 3.70 -6.81
CA ALA A 116 0.50 3.71 -8.06
C ALA A 116 1.63 2.67 -8.07
N VAL A 117 2.44 2.57 -6.99
CA VAL A 117 3.48 1.53 -6.84
C VAL A 117 2.88 0.12 -6.93
N LEU A 118 1.70 -0.10 -6.35
CA LEU A 118 1.02 -1.38 -6.42
C LEU A 118 0.57 -1.69 -7.85
N LEU A 119 -0.06 -0.74 -8.55
CA LEU A 119 -0.54 -0.89 -9.92
C LEU A 119 0.57 -1.21 -10.93
N MET A 120 1.80 -0.73 -10.68
CA MET A 120 2.97 -1.11 -11.49
C MET A 120 3.33 -2.61 -11.41
N HIS A 121 2.76 -3.35 -10.44
CA HIS A 121 3.10 -4.74 -10.18
C HIS A 121 1.91 -5.71 -10.16
N MET A 122 0.68 -5.22 -10.06
CA MET A 122 -0.50 -6.06 -9.97
C MET A 122 -1.75 -5.38 -10.55
N PRO A 123 -2.78 -6.14 -10.95
CA PRO A 123 -4.05 -5.59 -11.42
C PRO A 123 -4.75 -4.72 -10.37
N ALA A 124 -5.69 -3.87 -10.81
CA ALA A 124 -6.40 -2.92 -9.97
C ALA A 124 -7.07 -3.56 -8.72
N GLU A 125 -7.75 -4.70 -8.88
CA GLU A 125 -8.37 -5.39 -7.74
C GLU A 125 -7.34 -5.83 -6.69
N ASP A 126 -6.21 -6.39 -7.13
CA ASP A 126 -5.14 -6.81 -6.22
C ASP A 126 -4.52 -5.61 -5.53
N ALA A 127 -4.27 -4.52 -6.28
CA ALA A 127 -3.73 -3.28 -5.75
C ALA A 127 -4.68 -2.67 -4.69
N PHE A 128 -5.98 -2.70 -4.93
CA PHE A 128 -7.01 -2.26 -3.98
C PHE A 128 -6.94 -3.05 -2.67
N TRP A 129 -6.88 -4.38 -2.72
CA TRP A 129 -6.82 -5.19 -1.49
C TRP A 129 -5.49 -5.05 -0.75
N VAL A 130 -4.37 -4.89 -1.46
CA VAL A 130 -3.09 -4.61 -0.81
C VAL A 130 -3.08 -3.21 -0.18
N LEU A 131 -3.68 -2.20 -0.84
CA LEU A 131 -3.82 -0.85 -0.29
C LEU A 131 -4.63 -0.88 1.02
N ILE A 132 -5.78 -1.56 1.04
CA ILE A 132 -6.58 -1.74 2.26
C ILE A 132 -5.73 -2.36 3.37
N GLN A 133 -5.00 -3.42 3.09
CA GLN A 133 -4.15 -4.07 4.09
C GLN A 133 -3.07 -3.13 4.61
N ILE A 134 -2.42 -2.33 3.75
CA ILE A 134 -1.43 -1.33 4.16
C ILE A 134 -2.07 -0.30 5.11
N CYS A 135 -3.22 0.26 4.76
CA CYS A 135 -3.90 1.26 5.57
C CYS A 135 -4.43 0.70 6.89
N GLU A 136 -5.10 -0.47 6.88
CA GLU A 136 -5.74 -1.03 8.08
C GLU A 136 -4.78 -1.77 9.01
N LYS A 137 -3.78 -2.48 8.47
CA LYS A 137 -2.93 -3.38 9.25
C LYS A 137 -1.54 -2.83 9.48
N TYR A 138 -0.91 -2.21 8.47
CA TYR A 138 0.47 -1.77 8.59
C TYR A 138 0.58 -0.34 9.16
N LEU A 139 -0.27 0.57 8.67
CA LEU A 139 -0.24 2.00 8.95
C LEU A 139 -1.61 2.51 9.50
N PRO A 140 -2.20 1.85 10.51
CA PRO A 140 -3.51 2.23 11.02
C PRO A 140 -3.51 3.67 11.56
N GLY A 141 -4.51 4.45 11.15
CA GLY A 141 -4.71 5.84 11.56
C GLY A 141 -3.80 6.88 10.88
N TYR A 142 -2.93 6.47 9.94
CA TYR A 142 -2.05 7.41 9.24
C TYR A 142 -2.80 8.41 8.36
N TYR A 143 -3.90 7.96 7.75
CA TYR A 143 -4.65 8.75 6.77
C TYR A 143 -5.87 9.45 7.39
N SER A 144 -6.05 9.30 8.70
CA SER A 144 -7.09 10.00 9.46
C SER A 144 -6.81 11.51 9.55
N PRO A 145 -7.85 12.35 9.68
CA PRO A 145 -7.68 13.76 9.98
C PRO A 145 -6.80 13.99 11.23
N GLY A 146 -5.97 15.03 11.21
CA GLY A 146 -5.09 15.39 12.33
C GLY A 146 -3.76 14.64 12.41
N LEU A 147 -3.57 13.56 11.64
CA LEU A 147 -2.29 12.84 11.53
C LEU A 147 -1.71 12.37 12.89
N GLU A 148 -2.56 12.12 13.89
CA GLU A 148 -2.13 11.80 15.26
C GLU A 148 -1.22 10.55 15.29
N ALA A 149 -1.52 9.53 14.48
CA ALA A 149 -0.71 8.32 14.37
C ALA A 149 0.69 8.61 13.77
N VAL A 150 0.78 9.54 12.83
CA VAL A 150 2.06 9.96 12.22
C VAL A 150 2.88 10.79 13.21
N GLN A 151 2.22 11.67 13.97
CA GLN A 151 2.87 12.44 15.05
C GLN A 151 3.42 11.52 16.14
N LEU A 152 2.64 10.54 16.59
CA LEU A 152 3.09 9.52 17.54
C LEU A 152 4.30 8.74 17.01
N ASP A 153 4.25 8.32 15.74
CA ASP A 153 5.38 7.64 15.11
C ASP A 153 6.61 8.55 14.94
N GLY A 154 6.40 9.86 14.86
CA GLY A 154 7.47 10.83 14.95
C GLY A 154 8.18 10.83 16.30
N GLU A 155 7.42 10.81 17.39
CA GLU A 155 8.00 10.70 18.72
C GLU A 155 8.76 9.37 18.91
N ILE A 156 8.24 8.27 18.37
CA ILE A 156 8.92 6.97 18.36
C ILE A 156 10.23 7.06 17.57
N LEU A 157 10.20 7.63 16.36
CA LEU A 157 11.38 7.81 15.51
C LEU A 157 12.44 8.63 16.25
N PHE A 158 12.04 9.72 16.89
CA PHE A 158 12.93 10.61 17.62
C PHE A 158 13.55 9.95 18.85
N ALA A 159 12.77 9.14 19.57
CA ALA A 159 13.24 8.35 20.70
C ALA A 159 14.26 7.28 20.26
N LEU A 160 14.01 6.59 19.14
CA LEU A 160 14.94 5.61 18.56
C LEU A 160 16.20 6.29 18.02
N LEU A 161 16.09 7.49 17.44
CA LEU A 161 17.23 8.27 16.94
C LEU A 161 18.21 8.59 18.06
N ARG A 162 17.72 8.90 19.27
CA ARG A 162 18.59 9.10 20.45
C ARG A 162 19.53 7.93 20.71
N ARG A 163 19.10 6.70 20.42
CA ARG A 163 19.92 5.48 20.56
C ARG A 163 20.82 5.25 19.35
N VAL A 164 20.30 5.45 18.14
CA VAL A 164 21.01 5.15 16.88
C VAL A 164 22.06 6.20 16.51
N SER A 165 21.76 7.48 16.75
CA SER A 165 22.64 8.61 16.49
C SER A 165 22.39 9.72 17.52
N PRO A 166 23.03 9.65 18.70
CA PRO A 166 22.91 10.68 19.74
C PRO A 166 23.35 12.08 19.26
N ILE A 167 24.24 12.14 18.27
CA ILE A 167 24.71 13.38 17.65
C ILE A 167 23.57 14.05 16.88
N ALA A 168 22.93 13.31 15.97
CA ALA A 168 21.79 13.81 15.19
C ALA A 168 20.60 14.19 16.10
N TYR A 169 20.28 13.34 17.09
CA TYR A 169 19.22 13.63 18.06
C TYR A 169 19.44 14.96 18.80
N ARG A 170 20.64 15.18 19.35
CA ARG A 170 20.95 16.43 20.07
C ARG A 170 20.86 17.65 19.15
N HIS A 171 21.31 17.51 17.90
CA HIS A 171 21.23 18.58 16.91
C HIS A 171 19.78 18.98 16.62
N LEU A 172 18.94 18.02 16.25
CA LEU A 172 17.53 18.27 15.97
C LEU A 172 16.79 18.83 17.19
N LYS A 173 17.09 18.30 18.38
CA LYS A 173 16.52 18.82 19.65
C LYS A 173 16.94 20.26 19.92
N LYS A 174 18.23 20.60 19.73
CA LYS A 174 18.76 21.96 19.92
C LYS A 174 18.05 22.96 19.01
N HIS A 175 17.80 22.58 17.77
CA HIS A 175 17.14 23.42 16.76
C HIS A 175 15.61 23.29 16.75
N LYS A 176 15.01 22.59 17.73
CA LYS A 176 13.56 22.40 17.86
C LYS A 176 12.91 21.86 16.58
N LEU A 177 13.60 20.96 15.90
CA LEU A 177 13.11 20.32 14.67
C LEU A 177 12.29 19.10 15.02
N GLU A 178 10.98 19.29 15.04
CA GLU A 178 10.01 18.23 15.29
C GLU A 178 9.96 17.25 14.10
N PRO A 179 9.82 15.93 14.37
CA PRO A 179 9.80 14.90 13.33
C PRO A 179 8.80 15.14 12.21
N ILE A 180 7.60 15.62 12.56
CA ILE A 180 6.51 15.90 11.61
C ILE A 180 6.91 16.85 10.47
N LEU A 181 7.92 17.71 10.68
CA LEU A 181 8.38 18.67 9.67
C LEU A 181 9.12 18.03 8.50
N TYR A 182 9.70 16.84 8.69
CA TYR A 182 10.54 16.19 7.67
C TYR A 182 10.12 14.75 7.34
N MET A 183 9.50 14.03 8.27
CA MET A 183 9.21 12.60 8.06
C MET A 183 7.84 12.30 7.46
N THR A 184 6.94 13.28 7.41
CA THR A 184 5.53 13.06 7.06
C THR A 184 5.40 12.36 5.71
N GLU A 185 6.09 12.86 4.68
CA GLU A 185 6.09 12.22 3.36
C GLU A 185 6.75 10.82 3.38
N TRP A 186 7.87 10.68 4.10
CA TRP A 186 8.61 9.42 4.20
C TRP A 186 7.72 8.28 4.72
N PHE A 187 6.93 8.57 5.76
CA PHE A 187 6.11 7.58 6.43
C PHE A 187 4.76 7.39 5.74
N MET A 188 4.06 8.47 5.41
CA MET A 188 2.73 8.39 4.81
C MET A 188 2.75 7.79 3.41
N CYS A 189 3.82 8.02 2.65
CA CYS A 189 4.01 7.46 1.31
C CYS A 189 4.90 6.20 1.32
N ALA A 190 5.28 5.67 2.49
CA ALA A 190 6.21 4.55 2.62
C ALA A 190 7.45 4.67 1.72
N PHE A 191 8.05 5.87 1.71
CA PHE A 191 9.20 6.28 0.90
C PHE A 191 9.06 6.24 -0.63
N SER A 192 7.88 5.94 -1.16
CA SER A 192 7.63 5.81 -2.62
C SER A 192 7.90 7.10 -3.42
N ARG A 193 7.76 8.27 -2.79
CA ARG A 193 8.06 9.58 -3.39
C ARG A 193 9.50 10.06 -3.16
N THR A 194 10.20 9.46 -2.21
CA THR A 194 11.50 9.97 -1.73
C THR A 194 12.67 9.16 -2.26
N LEU A 195 12.54 7.83 -2.29
CA LEU A 195 13.64 6.95 -2.69
C LEU A 195 13.65 6.70 -4.21
N PRO A 196 14.83 6.46 -4.81
CA PRO A 196 14.93 5.93 -6.16
C PRO A 196 14.17 4.60 -6.32
N TRP A 197 13.64 4.36 -7.52
CA TRP A 197 12.74 3.23 -7.79
C TRP A 197 13.28 1.88 -7.30
N CYS A 198 14.52 1.53 -7.63
CA CYS A 198 15.12 0.26 -7.22
C CYS A 198 15.15 0.12 -5.69
N SER A 199 15.47 1.19 -4.97
CA SER A 199 15.45 1.23 -3.51
C SER A 199 14.05 1.09 -2.93
N VAL A 200 13.03 1.78 -3.50
CA VAL A 200 11.62 1.63 -3.09
C VAL A 200 11.21 0.16 -3.11
N LEU A 201 11.50 -0.54 -4.20
CA LEU A 201 11.13 -1.95 -4.36
C LEU A 201 11.76 -2.84 -3.29
N ARG A 202 13.04 -2.62 -2.97
CA ARG A 202 13.74 -3.40 -1.94
C ARG A 202 13.20 -3.12 -0.54
N ILE A 203 12.91 -1.86 -0.24
CA ILE A 203 12.31 -1.48 1.03
C ILE A 203 10.90 -2.06 1.16
N TRP A 204 10.10 -2.04 0.10
CA TRP A 204 8.74 -2.61 0.09
C TRP A 204 8.72 -4.13 0.23
N ASP A 205 9.65 -4.84 -0.42
CA ASP A 205 9.84 -6.29 -0.22
C ASP A 205 10.03 -6.63 1.27
N MET A 206 10.85 -5.84 1.98
CA MET A 206 11.10 -6.02 3.41
C MET A 206 9.93 -5.52 4.28
N PHE A 207 9.34 -4.37 3.95
CA PHE A 207 8.24 -3.76 4.70
C PHE A 207 7.01 -4.66 4.76
N LEU A 208 6.56 -5.22 3.62
CA LEU A 208 5.41 -6.13 3.61
C LEU A 208 5.71 -7.45 4.34
N CYS A 209 6.97 -7.88 4.39
CA CYS A 209 7.34 -9.10 5.12
C CYS A 209 7.49 -8.86 6.64
N GLU A 210 8.14 -7.78 7.03
CA GLU A 210 8.63 -7.53 8.38
C GLU A 210 7.90 -6.40 9.13
N GLY A 211 7.00 -5.69 8.45
CA GLY A 211 6.21 -4.59 9.01
C GLY A 211 6.95 -3.26 9.07
N VAL A 212 6.30 -2.30 9.75
CA VAL A 212 6.71 -0.89 9.81
C VAL A 212 8.11 -0.65 10.37
N LYS A 213 8.70 -1.60 11.10
CA LYS A 213 10.08 -1.46 11.62
C LYS A 213 11.09 -1.17 10.50
N VAL A 214 10.82 -1.63 9.29
CA VAL A 214 11.65 -1.33 8.11
C VAL A 214 11.60 0.16 7.77
N ILE A 215 10.42 0.78 7.80
CA ILE A 215 10.23 2.23 7.56
C ILE A 215 11.02 3.05 8.59
N PHE A 216 10.92 2.69 9.89
CA PHE A 216 11.72 3.31 10.94
C PHE A 216 13.22 3.15 10.70
N ARG A 217 13.69 1.95 10.32
CA ARG A 217 15.11 1.71 10.05
C ARG A 217 15.62 2.56 8.88
N VAL A 218 14.85 2.67 7.79
CA VAL A 218 15.20 3.52 6.65
C VAL A 218 15.35 4.97 7.10
N ALA A 219 14.36 5.51 7.83
CA ALA A 219 14.41 6.88 8.34
C ALA A 219 15.63 7.12 9.24
N LEU A 220 15.91 6.19 10.17
CA LEU A 220 17.06 6.27 11.08
C LEU A 220 18.40 6.21 10.34
N VAL A 221 18.51 5.37 9.31
CA VAL A 221 19.70 5.30 8.45
C VAL A 221 19.90 6.62 7.72
N LEU A 222 18.85 7.17 7.09
CA LEU A 222 18.93 8.45 6.37
C LEU A 222 19.31 9.60 7.30
N LEU A 223 18.67 9.71 8.48
CA LEU A 223 19.00 10.72 9.49
C LEU A 223 20.45 10.58 9.99
N ARG A 224 20.91 9.35 10.24
CA ARG A 224 22.31 9.08 10.61
C ARG A 224 23.27 9.46 9.48
N CYS A 225 22.92 9.16 8.23
CA CYS A 225 23.75 9.55 7.08
C CYS A 225 23.78 11.07 6.89
N MET A 226 22.70 11.79 7.14
CA MET A 226 22.68 13.24 6.93
C MET A 226 23.29 14.04 8.09
N LEU A 227 23.14 13.58 9.34
CA LEU A 227 23.43 14.36 10.56
C LEU A 227 24.31 13.62 11.59
N GLY A 228 24.82 12.43 11.26
CA GLY A 228 25.50 11.55 12.22
C GLY A 228 26.96 11.88 12.55
N SER A 229 27.55 12.92 11.96
CA SER A 229 28.93 13.33 12.25
C SER A 229 29.04 14.84 12.51
N GLN A 230 30.04 15.25 13.29
CA GLN A 230 30.28 16.67 13.59
C GLN A 230 30.56 17.48 12.32
N GLU A 231 31.26 16.90 11.35
CA GLU A 231 31.51 17.51 10.05
C GLU A 231 30.21 17.84 9.32
N LYS A 232 29.26 16.90 9.29
CA LYS A 232 27.95 17.11 8.66
C LYS A 232 27.14 18.19 9.37
N LEU A 233 27.25 18.27 10.71
CA LEU A 233 26.57 19.30 11.50
C LEU A 233 27.16 20.70 11.31
N LYS A 234 28.47 20.84 11.03
CA LYS A 234 29.07 22.14 10.73
C LYS A 234 28.44 22.80 9.50
N ALA A 235 28.01 21.99 8.52
CA ALA A 235 27.29 22.45 7.34
C ALA A 235 25.79 22.74 7.60
N CYS A 236 25.30 22.50 8.81
CA CYS A 236 23.91 22.72 9.20
C CYS A 236 23.84 23.50 10.53
N PRO A 237 24.32 24.75 10.60
CA PRO A 237 24.45 25.49 11.86
C PRO A 237 23.10 25.91 12.48
N GLY A 238 22.05 26.00 11.65
CA GLY A 238 20.73 26.47 12.05
C GLY A 238 19.60 25.53 11.64
N GLN A 239 18.38 25.99 11.92
CA GLN A 239 17.15 25.25 11.61
C GLN A 239 16.95 25.15 10.09
N TYR A 240 17.21 26.24 9.36
CA TYR A 240 17.00 26.33 7.92
C TYR A 240 17.88 25.35 7.13
N GLU A 241 19.19 25.39 7.36
CA GLU A 241 20.16 24.53 6.65
C GLU A 241 19.96 23.05 7.00
N THR A 242 19.54 22.77 8.23
CA THR A 242 19.18 21.41 8.64
C THR A 242 17.93 20.93 7.89
N MET A 243 16.91 21.77 7.75
CA MET A 243 15.70 21.42 7.00
C MET A 243 15.96 21.25 5.51
N GLU A 244 16.78 22.10 4.89
CA GLU A 244 17.19 21.92 3.51
C GLU A 244 17.91 20.58 3.31
N ARG A 245 18.84 20.23 4.21
CA ARG A 245 19.52 18.94 4.17
C ARG A 245 18.56 17.75 4.29
N LEU A 246 17.56 17.84 5.17
CA LEU A 246 16.58 16.77 5.37
C LEU A 246 15.63 16.62 4.18
N ARG A 247 15.33 17.70 3.46
CA ARG A 247 14.48 17.67 2.24
C ARG A 247 15.25 17.22 1.01
N ALA A 248 16.51 17.63 0.87
CA ALA A 248 17.40 17.30 -0.22
C ALA A 248 18.38 16.20 0.19
N ILE A 249 17.87 14.98 0.35
CA ILE A 249 18.68 13.82 0.72
C ILE A 249 19.68 13.56 -0.41
N ASP A 250 20.95 13.42 -0.03
CA ASP A 250 22.02 13.10 -0.99
C ASP A 250 21.73 11.74 -1.67
N PRO A 251 21.70 11.67 -3.02
CA PRO A 251 21.43 10.45 -3.78
C PRO A 251 22.29 9.25 -3.39
N GLN A 252 23.54 9.48 -2.93
CA GLN A 252 24.42 8.38 -2.53
C GLN A 252 23.84 7.56 -1.36
N TYR A 253 23.11 8.21 -0.44
CA TYR A 253 22.50 7.53 0.70
C TYR A 253 21.23 6.78 0.34
N MET A 254 20.62 7.12 -0.80
CA MET A 254 19.39 6.52 -1.28
C MET A 254 19.64 5.39 -2.29
N HIS A 255 20.90 5.16 -2.69
CA HIS A 255 21.27 4.10 -3.61
C HIS A 255 20.98 2.71 -3.02
N GLU A 256 20.40 1.82 -3.83
CA GLU A 256 19.83 0.55 -3.39
C GLU A 256 20.80 -0.26 -2.52
N TYR A 257 22.00 -0.53 -3.05
CA TYR A 257 22.99 -1.37 -2.38
C TYR A 257 23.37 -0.83 -0.99
N PHE A 258 23.71 0.47 -0.93
CA PHE A 258 24.11 1.12 0.31
C PHE A 258 22.96 1.15 1.32
N LEU A 259 21.78 1.60 0.90
CA LEU A 259 20.64 1.77 1.79
C LEU A 259 20.19 0.43 2.37
N VAL A 260 20.04 -0.60 1.53
CA VAL A 260 19.63 -1.94 1.97
C VAL A 260 20.64 -2.52 2.96
N GLN A 261 21.94 -2.42 2.66
CA GLN A 261 22.98 -2.88 3.57
C GLN A 261 22.87 -2.20 4.95
N GLN A 262 22.78 -0.87 4.97
CA GLN A 262 22.68 -0.11 6.21
C GLN A 262 21.40 -0.41 7.01
N VAL A 263 20.27 -0.63 6.33
CA VAL A 263 18.98 -0.99 6.96
C VAL A 263 19.03 -2.38 7.60
N LEU A 264 19.73 -3.34 6.96
CA LEU A 264 19.89 -4.68 7.49
C LEU A 264 20.85 -4.73 8.69
N GLU A 265 21.92 -3.93 8.67
CA GLU A 265 22.90 -3.80 9.75
C GLU A 265 22.33 -3.09 11.00
N LEU A 266 21.33 -2.22 10.82
CA LEU A 266 20.78 -1.44 11.92
C LEU A 266 20.04 -2.29 12.96
N GLN A 267 20.51 -2.24 14.20
CA GLN A 267 19.97 -3.00 15.34
C GLN A 267 18.75 -2.31 15.97
N VAL A 268 17.65 -2.26 15.22
CA VAL A 268 16.33 -1.81 15.72
C VAL A 268 15.32 -2.92 15.50
N SER A 269 14.92 -3.58 16.58
CA SER A 269 13.98 -4.70 16.53
C SER A 269 12.52 -4.22 16.56
N GLU A 270 11.61 -5.13 16.27
CA GLU A 270 10.17 -4.92 16.42
C GLU A 270 9.79 -4.53 17.86
N ARG A 271 10.36 -5.24 18.84
CA ARG A 271 10.18 -4.99 20.26
C ARG A 271 10.63 -3.59 20.69
N ASP A 272 11.66 -3.05 20.04
CA ASP A 272 12.10 -1.68 20.32
C ASP A 272 11.05 -0.66 19.87
N VAL A 273 10.47 -0.85 18.68
CA VAL A 273 9.40 0.00 18.14
C VAL A 273 8.16 -0.11 19.01
N GLU A 274 7.74 -1.32 19.40
CA GLU A 274 6.59 -1.55 20.28
C GLU A 274 6.79 -0.93 21.67
N LYS A 275 7.98 -1.08 22.26
CA LYS A 275 8.30 -0.51 23.56
C LYS A 275 8.21 1.02 23.52
N GLU A 276 8.78 1.65 22.50
CA GLU A 276 8.66 3.10 22.33
C GLU A 276 7.23 3.52 22.01
N HIS A 277 6.48 2.75 21.21
CA HIS A 277 5.06 2.99 20.96
C HIS A 277 4.25 3.03 22.26
N SER A 278 4.37 2.02 23.12
CA SER A 278 3.69 2.02 24.42
C SER A 278 4.14 3.16 25.34
N ALA A 279 5.41 3.56 25.27
CA ALA A 279 5.92 4.68 26.07
C ALA A 279 5.38 6.02 25.59
N GLN A 280 5.42 6.30 24.28
CA GLN A 280 4.93 7.56 23.72
C GLN A 280 3.40 7.64 23.78
N LEU A 281 2.68 6.53 23.59
CA LEU A 281 1.22 6.49 23.69
C LEU A 281 0.74 6.89 25.09
N ARG A 282 1.44 6.44 26.15
CA ARG A 282 1.11 6.86 27.52
C ARG A 282 1.32 8.36 27.71
N ARG A 283 2.45 8.89 27.29
CA ARG A 283 2.75 10.34 27.37
C ARG A 283 1.77 11.18 26.55
N TRP A 284 1.37 10.68 25.38
CA TRP A 284 0.39 11.34 24.54
C TRP A 284 -0.96 11.45 25.25
N LYS A 285 -1.43 10.35 25.85
CA LYS A 285 -2.68 10.33 26.63
C LYS A 285 -2.64 11.29 27.82
N GLU A 286 -1.51 11.40 28.50
CA GLU A 286 -1.32 12.34 29.60
C GLU A 286 -1.37 13.80 29.14
N ALA A 287 -0.86 14.11 27.96
CA ALA A 287 -0.76 15.49 27.45
C ALA A 287 -1.98 15.96 26.65
N HIS A 288 -2.62 15.07 25.88
CA HIS A 288 -3.65 15.42 24.89
C HIS A 288 -4.98 14.67 25.10
N GLY A 289 -5.03 13.68 26.00
CA GLY A 289 -6.16 12.77 26.12
C GLY A 289 -6.14 11.63 25.12
N ASP A 290 -7.27 10.94 24.97
CA ASP A 290 -7.38 9.83 24.04
C ASP A 290 -7.35 10.29 22.57
N PHE A 291 -6.86 9.41 21.69
CA PHE A 291 -6.86 9.65 20.25
C PHE A 291 -8.29 9.88 19.75
N ASN A 292 -8.43 10.86 18.86
CA ASN A 292 -9.71 11.12 18.21
C ASN A 292 -10.12 9.96 17.30
N SER A 293 -9.13 9.30 16.68
CA SER A 293 -9.34 8.11 15.84
C SER A 293 -9.02 6.83 16.60
N LYS A 294 -10.06 6.01 16.86
CA LYS A 294 -9.89 4.65 17.41
C LYS A 294 -9.45 3.69 16.32
N SER A 295 -8.14 3.65 16.07
CA SER A 295 -7.55 2.70 15.13
C SER A 295 -7.11 1.40 15.82
N PRO A 296 -7.22 0.23 15.17
CA PRO A 296 -6.72 -1.03 15.74
C PRO A 296 -5.20 -0.99 15.90
N PRO A 297 -4.62 -1.85 16.76
CA PRO A 297 -3.17 -1.97 16.86
C PRO A 297 -2.57 -2.41 15.52
N ARG A 298 -1.43 -1.82 15.15
CA ARG A 298 -0.73 -2.21 13.92
C ARG A 298 -0.19 -3.62 14.00
N MET A 299 -0.10 -4.25 12.83
CA MET A 299 0.49 -5.57 12.63
C MET A 299 1.94 -5.43 12.16
N HIS A 300 2.84 -6.19 12.78
CA HIS A 300 4.28 -6.13 12.48
C HIS A 300 4.69 -7.09 11.35
N GLY A 301 3.97 -7.04 10.23
CA GLY A 301 4.30 -7.75 8.99
C GLY A 301 3.48 -9.03 8.74
N ALA A 302 3.81 -9.70 7.64
CA ALA A 302 3.06 -10.83 7.09
C ALA A 302 2.74 -11.94 8.12
N ARG A 303 3.68 -12.29 9.00
CA ARG A 303 3.46 -13.32 10.02
C ARG A 303 2.43 -12.91 11.07
N ALA A 304 2.43 -11.65 11.49
CA ALA A 304 1.48 -11.13 12.47
C ALA A 304 0.06 -11.11 11.88
N ILE A 305 -0.07 -10.68 10.62
CA ILE A 305 -1.36 -10.68 9.90
C ILE A 305 -1.91 -12.10 9.78
N MET A 306 -1.10 -13.06 9.34
CA MET A 306 -1.55 -14.46 9.23
C MET A 306 -1.89 -15.11 10.56
N ALA A 307 -1.29 -14.67 11.66
CA ALA A 307 -1.62 -15.17 12.99
C ALA A 307 -2.93 -14.57 13.52
N ALA A 308 -3.19 -13.28 13.23
CA ALA A 308 -4.42 -12.59 13.62
C ALA A 308 -5.62 -13.02 12.77
N GLU A 309 -5.42 -13.25 11.48
CA GLU A 309 -6.44 -13.66 10.51
C GLU A 309 -5.98 -14.94 9.77
N PRO A 310 -6.10 -16.13 10.40
CA PRO A 310 -5.65 -17.38 9.79
C PRO A 310 -6.49 -17.70 8.54
N PRO A 311 -5.85 -17.90 7.37
CA PRO A 311 -6.59 -18.17 6.15
C PRO A 311 -7.15 -19.59 6.10
N SER A 312 -8.30 -19.74 5.46
CA SER A 312 -8.82 -21.05 5.09
C SER A 312 -7.99 -21.68 3.96
N ARG A 313 -8.10 -23.00 3.76
CA ARG A 313 -7.49 -23.66 2.59
C ARG A 313 -8.05 -23.13 1.26
N GLN A 314 -9.31 -22.68 1.27
CA GLN A 314 -9.97 -22.12 0.10
C GLN A 314 -9.37 -20.75 -0.25
N ASP A 315 -9.11 -19.91 0.75
CA ASP A 315 -8.53 -18.57 0.56
C ASP A 315 -7.11 -18.62 -0.05
N LEU A 316 -6.37 -19.69 0.23
CA LEU A 316 -5.03 -19.90 -0.31
C LEU A 316 -5.00 -20.71 -1.62
N ARG A 317 -6.15 -21.22 -2.07
CA ARG A 317 -6.25 -21.95 -3.33
C ARG A 317 -5.81 -21.05 -4.47
N GLN A 318 -5.10 -21.64 -5.41
CA GLN A 318 -4.72 -20.95 -6.65
C GLN A 318 -5.76 -21.27 -7.70
N ASN A 319 -6.36 -20.21 -8.23
CA ASN A 319 -7.19 -20.29 -9.41
C ASN A 319 -6.32 -19.84 -10.58
N PRO A 320 -6.24 -20.61 -11.68
CA PRO A 320 -5.50 -20.20 -12.86
C PRO A 320 -6.07 -18.87 -13.37
N THR A 321 -5.20 -17.86 -13.50
CA THR A 321 -5.57 -16.52 -13.99
C THR A 321 -5.87 -16.52 -15.48
N ILE A 322 -5.37 -17.52 -16.21
CA ILE A 322 -5.64 -17.76 -17.62
C ILE A 322 -6.16 -19.18 -17.75
N ILE A 323 -7.45 -19.30 -18.09
CA ILE A 323 -8.05 -20.57 -18.51
C ILE A 323 -8.03 -20.56 -20.03
N VAL A 324 -7.08 -21.25 -20.64
CA VAL A 324 -7.13 -21.49 -22.09
C VAL A 324 -8.23 -22.51 -22.31
N ALA A 325 -9.34 -22.09 -22.92
CA ALA A 325 -10.36 -23.02 -23.37
C ALA A 325 -9.70 -24.00 -24.34
N SER A 326 -9.65 -25.28 -23.98
CA SER A 326 -9.25 -26.30 -24.94
C SER A 326 -10.30 -26.35 -26.05
N SER A 327 -9.86 -26.41 -27.30
CA SER A 327 -10.75 -26.62 -28.44
C SER A 327 -11.57 -27.89 -28.21
N PRO A 328 -12.87 -27.91 -28.58
CA PRO A 328 -13.69 -29.10 -28.43
C PRO A 328 -13.03 -30.27 -29.18
N PRO A 329 -13.05 -31.49 -28.62
CA PRO A 329 -12.52 -32.66 -29.30
C PRO A 329 -13.24 -32.86 -30.65
N PRO A 330 -12.55 -33.41 -31.66
CA PRO A 330 -13.16 -33.66 -32.96
C PRO A 330 -14.37 -34.62 -32.82
N PRO A 331 -15.41 -34.47 -33.66
CA PRO A 331 -16.58 -35.33 -33.59
C PRO A 331 -16.19 -36.73 -34.05
N GLY A 332 -16.21 -37.70 -33.13
CA GLY A 332 -15.87 -39.09 -33.45
C GLY A 332 -15.92 -40.01 -32.23
N ASP A 333 -17.11 -40.51 -31.96
CA ASP A 333 -17.46 -41.90 -31.62
C ASP A 333 -18.52 -41.96 -30.52
N GLU A 334 -19.75 -42.13 -30.97
CA GLU A 334 -20.92 -42.45 -30.19
C GLU A 334 -20.64 -43.63 -29.26
N LYS A 335 -20.65 -43.37 -27.95
CA LYS A 335 -20.92 -44.40 -26.95
C LYS A 335 -22.25 -44.10 -26.27
N VAL A 336 -23.20 -44.95 -26.60
CA VAL A 336 -24.55 -45.11 -26.05
C VAL A 336 -24.58 -44.86 -24.53
N PRO A 337 -25.49 -44.00 -24.00
CA PRO A 337 -25.64 -43.83 -22.57
C PRO A 337 -26.55 -44.89 -21.96
N VAL A 338 -26.09 -45.52 -20.87
CA VAL A 338 -26.88 -46.37 -19.97
C VAL A 338 -27.62 -45.44 -18.97
N PRO A 339 -28.92 -45.65 -18.70
CA PRO A 339 -29.72 -44.71 -17.93
C PRO A 339 -29.64 -44.93 -16.41
N GLY A 340 -29.64 -43.84 -15.65
CA GLY A 340 -30.12 -43.83 -14.26
C GLY A 340 -29.22 -43.11 -13.26
N LEU A 341 -29.53 -41.84 -12.97
CA LEU A 341 -29.98 -41.39 -11.64
C LEU A 341 -30.18 -39.87 -11.68
N VAL A 342 -31.42 -39.49 -11.43
CA VAL A 342 -31.96 -38.13 -11.42
C VAL A 342 -31.64 -37.51 -10.07
N GLU A 343 -30.93 -36.38 -10.05
CA GLU A 343 -31.01 -35.43 -8.93
C GLU A 343 -31.44 -34.06 -9.46
N HIS A 344 -32.57 -33.61 -8.92
CA HIS A 344 -33.26 -32.37 -9.21
C HIS A 344 -32.43 -31.15 -8.80
N CYS A 345 -32.21 -30.22 -9.73
CA CYS A 345 -31.98 -28.82 -9.41
C CYS A 345 -33.06 -28.01 -10.12
N SER A 346 -33.99 -27.48 -9.33
CA SER A 346 -35.16 -26.72 -9.77
C SER A 346 -34.76 -25.35 -10.32
N GLU A 347 -34.89 -25.17 -11.63
CA GLU A 347 -35.03 -23.87 -12.28
C GLU A 347 -36.49 -23.42 -12.21
N SER A 348 -36.71 -22.17 -11.81
CA SER A 348 -37.98 -21.47 -11.95
C SER A 348 -37.84 -20.34 -12.96
N GLN A 349 -38.29 -20.58 -14.20
CA GLN A 349 -38.81 -19.56 -15.13
C GLN A 349 -40.34 -19.52 -14.89
N THR A 350 -41.13 -18.46 -15.03
CA THR A 350 -41.32 -17.40 -16.08
C THR A 350 -42.53 -16.53 -15.58
N PRO A 351 -43.15 -15.53 -16.29
CA PRO A 351 -43.05 -15.19 -17.71
C PRO A 351 -42.97 -13.70 -18.10
N LEU A 352 -42.77 -13.54 -19.41
CA LEU A 352 -42.87 -12.37 -20.28
C LEU A 352 -44.10 -11.45 -20.05
N GLY A 353 -43.88 -10.17 -20.32
CA GLY A 353 -44.90 -9.21 -20.76
C GLY A 353 -44.29 -8.17 -21.70
N GLN A 354 -44.57 -8.29 -23.00
CA GLN A 354 -44.30 -7.28 -24.02
C GLN A 354 -45.39 -6.20 -23.98
N THR A 355 -45.01 -4.92 -24.08
CA THR A 355 -45.75 -3.89 -24.86
C THR A 355 -44.88 -2.63 -24.99
N ASP A 356 -44.45 -2.35 -26.22
CA ASP A 356 -44.19 -1.00 -26.77
C ASP A 356 -45.49 -0.55 -27.49
N PRO A 357 -45.78 0.75 -27.79
CA PRO A 357 -44.83 1.61 -28.51
C PRO A 357 -44.96 3.17 -28.41
N LYS A 358 -44.02 3.83 -29.10
CA LYS A 358 -44.08 5.11 -29.86
C LYS A 358 -43.75 6.48 -29.22
N GLY A 359 -42.77 7.15 -29.87
CA GLY A 359 -42.67 8.60 -30.11
C GLY A 359 -41.82 9.35 -29.07
N SER A 360 -40.90 10.26 -29.39
CA SER A 360 -40.61 11.01 -30.61
C SER A 360 -39.24 11.70 -30.49
N SER A 361 -38.66 11.93 -31.66
CA SER A 361 -37.49 12.73 -32.03
C SER A 361 -37.26 14.03 -31.24
N GLN A 362 -36.00 14.35 -30.95
CA GLN A 362 -35.39 15.62 -31.39
C GLN A 362 -33.87 15.61 -31.21
N SER A 363 -33.20 15.75 -32.35
CA SER A 363 -31.82 16.18 -32.57
C SER A 363 -31.59 17.60 -32.07
N LEU A 364 -30.40 17.90 -31.54
CA LEU A 364 -29.73 19.19 -31.75
C LEU A 364 -28.21 19.02 -31.65
N SER A 365 -27.56 19.39 -32.75
CA SER A 365 -26.12 19.56 -32.94
C SER A 365 -25.66 20.94 -32.46
N SER A 366 -24.45 21.03 -31.94
CA SER A 366 -23.60 22.25 -32.00
C SER A 366 -22.18 21.86 -31.53
N THR A 367 -21.26 21.63 -32.48
CA THR A 367 -20.24 22.58 -32.99
C THR A 367 -19.10 22.85 -32.02
N GLU A 368 -17.93 22.39 -32.47
CA GLU A 368 -16.57 22.70 -32.08
C GLU A 368 -16.33 24.20 -31.87
N HIS A 369 -15.47 24.54 -30.91
CA HIS A 369 -14.45 25.58 -31.08
C HIS A 369 -13.23 25.29 -30.19
N ASP A 370 -12.16 24.89 -30.87
CA ASP A 370 -10.78 25.07 -30.45
C ASP A 370 -10.52 26.55 -30.14
N THR A 371 -9.74 26.81 -29.09
CA THR A 371 -8.59 27.74 -29.02
C THR A 371 -8.07 27.64 -27.58
N TYR A 372 -6.77 27.46 -27.35
CA TYR A 372 -5.95 28.31 -26.46
C TYR A 372 -4.54 27.73 -26.29
N LEU A 373 -3.60 28.65 -26.50
CA LEU A 373 -2.16 28.62 -26.23
C LEU A 373 -1.79 28.11 -24.84
#